data_AF-A0A6M1RK79-F1
#
_entry.id   AF-A0A6M1RK79-F1
#
_cell.length_a   1.000
_cell.length_b   1.000
_cell.length_c   1.000
_cell.angle_alpha   90.00
_cell.angle_beta   90.00
_cell.angle_gamma   90.00
#
_symmetry.space_group_name_H-M   'P 1'
#
loop_
_entity.id
_entity.type
_entity.pdbx_description
1 polymer ?
#
loop_
_entity_poly.entity_id
_entity_poly.type
_entity_poly.pdbx_seq_one_letter_code
_entity_poly.pdbx_strand_id
1 'polypeptide(L)'
;MKRNTSNISQQWKHAFQRMKLVAKIASILTSRPACTVALVAAWCVGPITALRAGVLSTVPMQGGMVMPMIAYHADHGHLHVTMPSEIPQLTPLLVSHPGDSFDPADPWFDDLDPSRRGLSFSRRYGFVMDTMTDPLPDGTIIHIRKISGPPELGFYRYSGSTPKLWEPIFGTAGSPDWLAWNGMMFHPAVTAPPGTNGYEATFEAYLANATTGEILPGTSTGPFILRWTNVPDGRPSLDIRRVIQISWSASSQGWTLEQTDDLGSPSWQPVEVEPLVWNGQWTVLIEPQSQHKFYRLRPIQPAQ
;
A
#
# COMPACT_ATOMS: atom_id res chain seq x y z
N MET A 1 7.69 -20.26 -28.71
CA MET A 1 8.56 -19.59 -27.71
C MET A 1 8.25 -20.13 -26.31
N LYS A 2 9.02 -21.11 -25.82
CA LYS A 2 8.88 -21.63 -24.44
C LYS A 2 9.64 -20.68 -23.50
N ARG A 3 8.94 -19.85 -22.73
CA ARG A 3 9.57 -18.93 -21.76
C ARG A 3 9.86 -19.65 -20.44
N ASN A 4 11.04 -19.31 -19.92
CA ASN A 4 11.72 -19.95 -18.81
C ASN A 4 11.10 -19.51 -17.47
N THR A 5 10.19 -20.31 -16.91
CA THR A 5 9.53 -20.09 -15.61
C THR A 5 10.43 -20.45 -14.41
N SER A 6 11.65 -20.91 -14.64
CA SER A 6 12.56 -21.41 -13.59
C SER A 6 13.19 -20.31 -12.73
N ASN A 7 13.32 -19.08 -13.23
CA ASN A 7 14.13 -18.05 -12.57
C ASN A 7 13.39 -17.36 -11.40
N ILE A 8 12.08 -17.13 -11.52
CA ILE A 8 11.27 -16.49 -10.48
C ILE A 8 11.12 -17.44 -9.27
N SER A 9 10.93 -18.73 -9.50
CA SER A 9 10.87 -19.75 -8.44
C SER A 9 12.14 -19.82 -7.58
N GLN A 10 13.31 -19.61 -8.20
CA GLN A 10 14.60 -19.64 -7.50
C GLN A 10 14.81 -18.40 -6.61
N GLN A 11 14.42 -17.20 -7.08
CA GLN A 11 14.53 -15.98 -6.30
C GLN A 11 13.68 -16.02 -5.01
N TRP A 12 12.46 -16.54 -5.08
CA TRP A 12 11.60 -16.71 -3.88
C TRP A 12 12.15 -17.75 -2.90
N LYS A 13 12.77 -18.83 -3.37
CA LYS A 13 13.39 -19.84 -2.51
C LYS A 13 14.59 -19.28 -1.71
N HIS A 14 15.40 -18.41 -2.32
CA HIS A 14 16.52 -17.77 -1.63
C HIS A 14 16.07 -16.71 -0.60
N ALA A 15 15.02 -15.94 -0.89
CA ALA A 15 14.45 -15.01 0.08
C ALA A 15 13.85 -15.74 1.31
N PHE A 16 13.13 -16.84 1.09
CA PHE A 16 12.53 -17.63 2.18
C PHE A 16 13.57 -18.34 3.06
N GLN A 17 14.68 -18.81 2.48
CA GLN A 17 15.76 -19.40 3.28
C GLN A 17 16.53 -18.36 4.11
N ARG A 18 16.68 -17.12 3.62
CA ARG A 18 17.29 -16.02 4.39
C ARG A 18 16.41 -15.61 5.59
N MET A 19 15.10 -15.57 5.43
CA MET A 19 14.16 -15.31 6.54
C MET A 19 14.18 -16.40 7.63
N LYS A 20 14.28 -17.69 7.23
CA LYS A 20 14.41 -18.79 8.21
C LYS A 20 15.74 -18.76 8.97
N LEU A 21 16.81 -18.24 8.37
CA LEU A 21 18.10 -18.07 9.05
C LEU A 21 18.06 -16.94 10.09
N VAL A 22 17.40 -15.81 9.78
CA VAL A 22 17.23 -14.68 10.71
C VAL A 22 16.37 -15.07 11.92
N ALA A 23 15.28 -15.81 11.71
CA ALA A 23 14.44 -16.30 12.81
C ALA A 23 15.18 -17.31 13.72
N LYS A 24 16.08 -18.12 13.16
CA LYS A 24 16.88 -19.10 13.91
C LYS A 24 18.01 -18.43 14.71
N ILE A 25 18.57 -17.31 14.24
CA ILE A 25 19.57 -16.53 14.97
C ILE A 25 18.92 -15.75 16.13
N ALA A 26 17.72 -15.18 15.92
CA ALA A 26 16.97 -14.49 16.98
C ALA A 26 16.56 -15.45 18.12
N SER A 27 16.21 -16.70 17.80
CA SER A 27 15.86 -17.74 18.78
C SER A 27 17.04 -18.22 19.63
N ILE A 28 18.29 -18.04 19.19
CA ILE A 28 19.48 -18.47 19.94
C ILE A 28 19.92 -17.39 20.94
N LEU A 29 19.51 -16.13 20.74
CA LEU A 29 19.93 -14.99 21.56
C LEU A 29 19.10 -14.78 22.85
N THR A 30 18.02 -15.53 23.07
CA THR A 30 17.14 -15.36 24.24
C THR A 30 17.35 -16.37 25.37
N SER A 31 18.38 -17.23 25.34
CA SER A 31 18.48 -18.35 26.30
C SER A 31 19.78 -18.47 27.13
N ARG A 32 20.69 -17.49 27.17
CA ARG A 32 21.89 -17.58 28.04
C ARG A 32 22.35 -16.26 28.65
N PRO A 33 22.77 -16.23 29.93
CA PRO A 33 23.37 -15.06 30.55
C PRO A 33 24.84 -14.90 30.16
N ALA A 34 25.18 -13.67 29.78
CA ALA A 34 26.48 -13.00 29.75
C ALA A 34 27.77 -13.82 29.50
N CYS A 35 28.26 -13.77 28.26
CA CYS A 35 29.69 -13.66 28.00
C CYS A 35 29.87 -12.89 26.68
N THR A 36 30.27 -11.62 26.79
CA THR A 36 30.39 -10.68 25.65
C THR A 36 31.63 -11.02 24.83
N VAL A 37 31.47 -11.83 23.79
CA VAL A 37 32.45 -11.91 22.70
C VAL A 37 32.02 -10.92 21.62
N ALA A 38 32.80 -9.86 21.44
CA ALA A 38 32.63 -8.92 20.33
C ALA A 38 32.94 -9.65 19.00
N LEU A 39 31.89 -10.20 18.37
CA LEU A 39 31.96 -10.68 17.00
C LEU A 39 31.81 -9.49 16.06
N VAL A 40 32.93 -8.98 15.57
CA VAL A 40 32.97 -8.12 14.39
C VAL A 40 32.55 -9.00 13.21
N ALA A 41 31.25 -9.00 12.90
CA ALA A 41 30.76 -9.56 11.65
C ALA A 41 31.30 -8.70 10.51
N ALA A 42 32.42 -9.11 9.93
CA ALA A 42 32.88 -8.59 8.64
C ALA A 42 31.87 -9.04 7.57
N TRP A 43 30.86 -8.20 7.31
CA TRP A 43 29.99 -8.37 6.17
C TRP A 43 30.86 -8.23 4.93
N CYS A 44 31.14 -9.35 4.26
CA CYS A 44 31.62 -9.35 2.89
C CYS A 44 30.49 -8.77 2.03
N VAL A 45 30.40 -7.44 1.97
CA VAL A 45 29.63 -6.73 0.95
C VAL A 45 30.40 -6.96 -0.35
N GLY A 46 30.14 -8.09 -0.99
CA GLY A 46 30.48 -8.22 -2.41
C GLY A 46 29.89 -7.02 -3.14
N PRO A 47 30.56 -6.49 -4.19
CA PRO A 47 30.12 -5.29 -4.86
C PRO A 47 28.64 -5.45 -5.24
N ILE A 48 27.77 -4.69 -4.55
CA ILE A 48 26.41 -4.51 -4.98
C ILE A 48 26.57 -3.70 -6.26
N THR A 49 26.60 -4.38 -7.40
CA THR A 49 26.37 -3.73 -8.67
C THR A 49 25.02 -3.06 -8.53
N ALA A 50 25.04 -1.74 -8.29
CA ALA A 50 23.84 -0.93 -8.27
C ALA A 50 23.16 -1.18 -9.62
N LEU A 51 22.09 -1.98 -9.59
CA LEU A 51 21.20 -2.08 -10.72
C LEU A 51 20.77 -0.64 -10.99
N ARG A 52 21.15 -0.14 -12.16
CA ARG A 52 20.83 1.21 -12.57
C ARG A 52 19.30 1.32 -12.57
N ALA A 53 18.77 2.16 -11.68
CA ALA A 53 17.39 2.57 -11.67
C ALA A 53 16.93 2.92 -13.09
N GLY A 54 15.91 2.22 -13.58
CA GLY A 54 15.24 2.55 -14.83
C GLY A 54 14.30 3.73 -14.63
N VAL A 55 14.21 4.59 -15.64
CA VAL A 55 13.13 5.59 -15.74
C VAL A 55 12.09 5.03 -16.69
N LEU A 56 10.91 4.70 -16.16
CA LEU A 56 9.80 4.13 -16.90
C LEU A 56 9.01 5.25 -17.59
N SER A 57 8.79 5.09 -18.90
CA SER A 57 8.00 6.01 -19.72
C SER A 57 6.55 5.56 -19.92
N THR A 58 6.14 4.47 -19.27
CA THR A 58 4.79 3.88 -19.34
C THR A 58 4.44 3.20 -18.03
N VAL A 59 3.16 3.18 -17.65
CA VAL A 59 2.67 2.45 -16.47
C VAL A 59 2.57 0.94 -16.78
N PRO A 60 3.29 0.06 -16.04
CA PRO A 60 3.27 -1.39 -16.27
C PRO A 60 1.89 -2.05 -16.08
N MET A 61 1.65 -3.16 -16.78
CA MET A 61 0.38 -3.92 -16.69
C MET A 61 0.29 -4.80 -15.42
N GLN A 62 1.43 -5.10 -14.76
CA GLN A 62 1.52 -5.89 -13.52
C GLN A 62 0.84 -7.28 -13.56
N GLY A 63 0.73 -7.91 -14.74
CA GLY A 63 0.15 -9.24 -14.89
C GLY A 63 -0.64 -9.40 -16.18
N GLY A 64 -1.42 -10.49 -16.27
CA GLY A 64 -2.36 -10.72 -17.38
C GLY A 64 -3.62 -9.87 -17.26
N MET A 65 -4.36 -9.69 -18.36
CA MET A 65 -5.60 -8.91 -18.33
C MET A 65 -6.72 -9.70 -17.63
N VAL A 66 -7.59 -8.99 -16.93
CA VAL A 66 -8.78 -9.49 -16.24
C VAL A 66 -9.97 -8.74 -16.83
N MET A 67 -10.81 -9.41 -17.62
CA MET A 67 -11.74 -8.70 -18.50
C MET A 67 -13.19 -9.03 -18.19
N PRO A 68 -13.94 -8.12 -17.54
CA PRO A 68 -15.40 -8.13 -17.61
C PRO A 68 -15.82 -7.97 -19.08
N MET A 69 -16.55 -8.95 -19.58
CA MET A 69 -17.07 -8.95 -20.95
C MET A 69 -18.51 -8.47 -20.93
N ILE A 70 -18.84 -7.48 -21.76
CA ILE A 70 -20.19 -6.92 -21.85
C ILE A 70 -20.79 -7.33 -23.19
N ALA A 71 -22.01 -7.86 -23.17
CA ALA A 71 -22.75 -8.26 -24.36
C ALA A 71 -24.13 -7.61 -24.37
N TYR A 72 -24.61 -7.16 -25.52
CA TYR A 72 -26.02 -6.85 -25.73
C TYR A 72 -26.73 -8.06 -26.31
N HIS A 73 -27.91 -8.37 -25.80
CA HIS A 73 -28.79 -9.42 -26.33
C HIS A 73 -30.13 -8.80 -26.73
N ALA A 74 -30.45 -8.82 -28.02
CA ALA A 74 -31.61 -8.12 -28.58
C ALA A 74 -32.94 -8.75 -28.16
N ASP A 75 -32.97 -10.06 -27.96
CA ASP A 75 -34.13 -10.81 -27.45
C ASP A 75 -34.43 -10.50 -25.97
N HIS A 76 -33.39 -10.16 -25.20
CA HIS A 76 -33.51 -9.72 -23.82
C HIS A 76 -33.71 -8.20 -23.68
N GLY A 77 -33.29 -7.42 -24.68
CA GLY A 77 -33.39 -5.97 -24.69
C GLY A 77 -32.43 -5.24 -23.75
N HIS A 78 -31.44 -5.91 -23.16
CA HIS A 78 -30.51 -5.32 -22.20
C HIS A 78 -29.09 -5.89 -22.31
N LEU A 79 -28.15 -5.22 -21.63
CA LEU A 79 -26.77 -5.65 -21.54
C LEU A 79 -26.60 -6.77 -20.50
N HIS A 80 -25.64 -7.65 -20.73
CA HIS A 80 -25.19 -8.67 -19.80
C HIS A 80 -23.70 -8.49 -19.53
N VAL A 81 -23.26 -8.94 -18.36
CA VAL A 81 -21.84 -8.92 -17.98
C VAL A 81 -21.40 -10.32 -17.56
N THR A 82 -20.32 -10.79 -18.18
CA THR A 82 -19.61 -11.99 -17.77
C THR A 82 -18.40 -11.58 -16.95
N MET A 83 -18.39 -11.97 -15.68
CA MET A 83 -17.34 -11.60 -14.73
C MET A 83 -16.17 -12.59 -14.76
N PRO A 84 -14.92 -12.11 -14.84
CA PRO A 84 -13.75 -12.96 -14.67
C PRO A 84 -13.62 -13.40 -13.21
N SER A 85 -13.03 -14.58 -12.98
CA SER A 85 -12.80 -15.11 -11.64
C SER A 85 -11.52 -14.61 -10.96
N GLU A 86 -10.57 -14.06 -11.73
CA GLU A 86 -9.32 -13.56 -11.20
C GLU A 86 -9.51 -12.18 -10.53
N ILE A 87 -8.91 -12.01 -9.35
CA ILE A 87 -8.87 -10.73 -8.63
C ILE A 87 -7.49 -10.11 -8.82
N PRO A 88 -7.36 -8.97 -9.53
CA PRO A 88 -6.08 -8.32 -9.72
C PRO A 88 -5.56 -7.70 -8.42
N GLN A 89 -4.24 -7.54 -8.37
CA GLN A 89 -3.54 -6.91 -7.26
C GLN A 89 -3.10 -5.49 -7.66
N LEU A 90 -3.33 -4.53 -6.76
CA LEU A 90 -2.72 -3.20 -6.82
C LEU A 90 -1.33 -3.32 -6.21
N THR A 91 -0.29 -2.99 -6.98
CA THR A 91 1.10 -3.12 -6.53
C THR A 91 1.83 -1.78 -6.66
N PRO A 92 2.53 -1.30 -5.62
CA PRO A 92 3.38 -0.11 -5.71
C PRO A 92 4.53 -0.31 -6.70
N LEU A 93 5.10 0.81 -7.20
CA LEU A 93 6.30 0.73 -8.04
C LEU A 93 7.48 0.12 -7.26
N LEU A 94 7.66 0.49 -5.99
CA LEU A 94 8.72 -0.05 -5.12
C LEU A 94 8.72 -1.58 -5.00
N VAL A 95 7.56 -2.20 -5.15
CA VAL A 95 7.41 -3.66 -5.07
C VAL A 95 7.53 -4.30 -6.45
N SER A 96 6.83 -3.73 -7.45
CA SER A 96 6.77 -4.32 -8.79
C SER A 96 8.06 -4.10 -9.60
N HIS A 97 8.74 -2.97 -9.41
CA HIS A 97 9.96 -2.56 -10.11
C HIS A 97 10.93 -1.88 -9.11
N PRO A 98 11.56 -2.65 -8.20
CA PRO A 98 12.38 -2.07 -7.14
C PRO A 98 13.55 -1.26 -7.69
N GLY A 99 13.64 0.01 -7.27
CA GLY A 99 14.69 0.94 -7.69
C GLY A 99 14.36 1.77 -8.93
N ASP A 100 13.29 1.43 -9.67
CA ASP A 100 12.86 2.23 -10.83
C ASP A 100 12.04 3.45 -10.39
N SER A 101 11.98 4.46 -11.27
CA SER A 101 11.14 5.65 -11.14
C SER A 101 10.34 5.88 -12.42
N PHE A 102 9.37 6.78 -12.40
CA PHE A 102 8.74 7.29 -13.61
C PHE A 102 9.45 8.55 -14.12
N ASP A 103 9.26 8.87 -15.40
CA ASP A 103 9.69 10.16 -15.96
C ASP A 103 8.89 11.29 -15.28
N PRO A 104 9.54 12.31 -14.67
CA PRO A 104 8.85 13.44 -14.06
C PRO A 104 7.97 14.26 -15.01
N ALA A 105 8.16 14.15 -16.33
CA ALA A 105 7.32 14.78 -17.32
C ALA A 105 6.02 14.00 -17.61
N ASP A 106 5.89 12.76 -17.13
CA ASP A 106 4.73 11.92 -17.41
C ASP A 106 3.55 12.21 -16.48
N PRO A 107 2.31 12.17 -17.00
CA PRO A 107 1.13 12.64 -16.26
C PRO A 107 0.75 11.77 -15.05
N TRP A 108 1.32 10.57 -14.91
CA TRP A 108 1.11 9.67 -13.76
C TRP A 108 2.21 9.78 -12.70
N PHE A 109 3.25 10.60 -12.92
CA PHE A 109 4.41 10.67 -12.03
C PHE A 109 4.02 11.02 -10.58
N ASP A 110 3.22 12.07 -10.40
CA ASP A 110 2.86 12.54 -9.06
C ASP A 110 2.03 11.50 -8.26
N ASP A 111 1.25 10.67 -8.94
CA ASP A 111 0.46 9.61 -8.30
C ASP A 111 1.29 8.36 -8.01
N LEU A 112 2.08 7.89 -8.97
CA LEU A 112 2.64 6.54 -8.94
C LEU A 112 4.10 6.47 -8.52
N ASP A 113 4.85 7.56 -8.65
CA ASP A 113 6.27 7.54 -8.35
C ASP A 113 6.53 7.46 -6.83
N PRO A 114 7.47 6.59 -6.37
CA PRO A 114 7.81 6.45 -4.96
C PRO A 114 8.30 7.73 -4.28
N SER A 115 8.91 8.66 -5.05
CA SER A 115 9.35 9.97 -4.55
C SER A 115 8.21 10.99 -4.39
N ARG A 116 7.01 10.63 -4.85
CA ARG A 116 5.78 11.41 -4.75
C ARG A 116 4.79 10.68 -3.86
N ARG A 117 3.56 10.43 -4.33
CA ARG A 117 2.55 9.71 -3.55
C ARG A 117 2.85 8.21 -3.49
N GLY A 118 3.41 7.63 -4.54
CA GLY A 118 3.78 6.22 -4.61
C GLY A 118 2.58 5.31 -4.41
N LEU A 119 1.44 5.64 -5.03
CA LEU A 119 0.23 4.83 -4.94
C LEU A 119 0.46 3.43 -5.51
N SER A 120 -0.18 2.43 -4.92
CA SER A 120 -0.36 1.14 -5.58
C SER A 120 -1.22 1.34 -6.81
N PHE A 121 -0.89 0.66 -7.90
CA PHE A 121 -1.67 0.75 -9.13
C PHE A 121 -1.93 -0.62 -9.74
N SER A 122 -2.85 -0.70 -10.69
CA SER A 122 -3.03 -1.83 -11.59
C SER A 122 -3.71 -1.36 -12.87
N ARG A 123 -3.38 -2.01 -13.99
CA ARG A 123 -4.06 -1.80 -15.28
C ARG A 123 -4.74 -3.05 -15.80
N ARG A 124 -4.80 -4.09 -14.94
CA ARG A 124 -5.20 -5.44 -15.34
C ARG A 124 -6.66 -5.53 -15.72
N TYR A 125 -7.55 -4.79 -15.05
CA TYR A 125 -8.94 -4.74 -15.47
C TYR A 125 -9.06 -4.10 -16.86
N GLY A 126 -9.87 -4.71 -17.72
CA GLY A 126 -10.20 -4.17 -19.04
C GLY A 126 -11.62 -4.50 -19.44
N PHE A 127 -12.42 -3.50 -19.79
CA PHE A 127 -13.75 -3.72 -20.35
C PHE A 127 -13.62 -4.06 -21.83
N VAL A 128 -14.34 -5.08 -22.29
CA VAL A 128 -14.35 -5.52 -23.68
C VAL A 128 -15.74 -5.98 -24.07
N MET A 129 -16.15 -5.71 -25.32
CA MET A 129 -17.37 -6.30 -25.85
C MET A 129 -17.19 -7.79 -26.06
N ASP A 130 -18.17 -8.58 -25.64
CA ASP A 130 -18.23 -9.99 -25.97
C ASP A 130 -18.38 -10.16 -27.48
N THR A 131 -17.68 -11.15 -28.03
CA THR A 131 -17.76 -11.48 -29.47
C THR A 131 -19.15 -11.98 -29.89
N MET A 132 -19.96 -12.45 -28.94
CA MET A 132 -21.32 -12.94 -29.15
C MET A 132 -22.38 -11.86 -28.91
N THR A 133 -22.00 -10.58 -28.82
CA THR A 133 -22.95 -9.47 -28.72
C THR A 133 -23.76 -9.29 -30.00
N ASP A 134 -25.06 -9.00 -29.86
CA ASP A 134 -25.88 -8.50 -30.96
C ASP A 134 -25.52 -7.04 -31.27
N PRO A 135 -25.87 -6.52 -32.47
CA PRO A 135 -25.81 -5.09 -32.75
C PRO A 135 -26.61 -4.28 -31.74
N LEU A 136 -26.06 -3.15 -31.31
CA LEU A 136 -26.79 -2.21 -30.47
C LEU A 136 -27.94 -1.57 -31.26
N PRO A 137 -29.06 -1.20 -30.60
CA PRO A 137 -30.12 -0.43 -31.25
C PRO A 137 -29.59 0.88 -31.85
N ASP A 138 -30.16 1.29 -32.98
CA ASP A 138 -29.76 2.51 -33.67
C ASP A 138 -29.81 3.73 -32.74
N GLY A 139 -28.78 4.59 -32.83
CA GLY A 139 -28.70 5.80 -32.03
C GLY A 139 -28.42 5.58 -30.55
N THR A 140 -27.89 4.42 -30.15
CA THR A 140 -27.48 4.14 -28.76
C THR A 140 -25.97 4.06 -28.59
N ILE A 141 -25.50 4.31 -27.37
CA ILE A 141 -24.11 4.14 -26.92
C ILE A 141 -24.10 3.45 -25.55
N ILE A 142 -23.05 2.70 -25.24
CA ILE A 142 -22.89 2.09 -23.92
C ILE A 142 -22.26 3.11 -22.99
N HIS A 143 -22.87 3.34 -21.83
CA HIS A 143 -22.23 4.01 -20.70
C HIS A 143 -21.83 2.96 -19.67
N ILE A 144 -20.63 3.10 -19.10
CA ILE A 144 -20.21 2.37 -17.90
C ILE A 144 -20.29 3.36 -16.75
N ARG A 145 -20.89 2.97 -15.62
CA ARG A 145 -21.04 3.81 -14.43
C ARG A 145 -20.53 3.11 -13.18
N LYS A 146 -19.78 3.82 -12.35
CA LYS A 146 -19.43 3.41 -10.99
C LYS A 146 -20.55 3.85 -10.05
N ILE A 147 -21.26 2.89 -9.47
CA ILE A 147 -22.37 3.12 -8.53
C ILE A 147 -21.82 3.44 -7.14
N SER A 148 -20.82 2.68 -6.69
CA SER A 148 -20.24 2.84 -5.36
C SER A 148 -18.82 2.32 -5.29
N GLY A 149 -18.10 2.72 -4.25
CA GLY A 149 -16.76 2.25 -3.93
C GLY A 149 -16.05 3.21 -2.98
N PRO A 150 -14.95 2.78 -2.37
CA PRO A 150 -14.17 3.61 -1.48
C PRO A 150 -13.63 4.86 -2.20
N PRO A 151 -13.57 6.02 -1.54
CA PRO A 151 -13.07 7.26 -2.13
C PRO A 151 -11.57 7.21 -2.45
N GLU A 152 -10.82 6.33 -1.79
CA GLU A 152 -9.39 6.14 -2.05
C GLU A 152 -9.06 5.33 -3.31
N LEU A 153 -10.06 4.66 -3.93
CA LEU A 153 -9.89 4.03 -5.24
C LEU A 153 -10.00 5.09 -6.35
N GLY A 154 -8.85 5.48 -6.89
CA GLY A 154 -8.76 6.34 -8.07
C GLY A 154 -8.82 5.53 -9.36
N PHE A 155 -9.57 6.01 -10.35
CA PHE A 155 -9.70 5.42 -11.69
C PHE A 155 -9.29 6.45 -12.73
N TYR A 156 -8.47 6.02 -13.69
CA TYR A 156 -7.92 6.89 -14.71
C TYR A 156 -7.99 6.24 -16.09
N ARG A 157 -8.34 7.04 -17.09
CA ARG A 157 -8.07 6.70 -18.48
C ARG A 157 -6.59 6.92 -18.74
N TYR A 158 -5.91 5.84 -19.12
CA TYR A 158 -4.48 5.83 -19.36
C TYR A 158 -4.15 5.74 -20.86
N SER A 159 -3.17 6.52 -21.30
CA SER A 159 -2.44 6.31 -22.56
C SER A 159 -0.94 6.46 -22.32
N GLY A 160 -0.17 5.44 -22.69
CA GLY A 160 1.29 5.50 -22.70
C GLY A 160 1.87 6.07 -24.00
N SER A 161 1.03 6.27 -25.02
CA SER A 161 1.41 6.81 -26.32
C SER A 161 1.10 8.29 -26.39
N THR A 162 1.90 9.07 -27.13
CA THR A 162 1.70 10.53 -27.29
C THR A 162 0.39 10.85 -28.04
N PRO A 163 -0.45 11.79 -27.55
CA PRO A 163 -0.33 12.45 -26.24
C PRO A 163 -0.61 11.48 -25.09
N LYS A 164 0.31 11.42 -24.11
CA LYS A 164 0.16 10.58 -22.92
C LYS A 164 -1.02 11.08 -22.10
N LEU A 165 -1.76 10.16 -21.48
CA LEU A 165 -2.98 10.49 -20.73
C LEU A 165 -3.01 9.81 -19.36
N TRP A 166 -3.50 10.54 -18.37
CA TRP A 166 -3.82 10.10 -17.02
C TRP A 166 -5.06 10.87 -16.53
N GLU A 167 -6.18 10.66 -17.23
CA GLU A 167 -7.40 11.44 -17.06
C GLU A 167 -8.32 10.79 -16.01
N PRO A 168 -8.72 11.50 -14.94
CA PRO A 168 -9.62 10.96 -13.93
C PRO A 168 -10.99 10.59 -14.52
N ILE A 169 -11.52 9.44 -14.10
CA ILE A 169 -12.84 8.94 -14.49
C ILE A 169 -13.56 8.33 -13.28
N PHE A 170 -14.86 8.02 -13.43
CA PHE A 170 -15.65 7.29 -12.43
C PHE A 170 -15.65 7.95 -11.04
N GLY A 171 -15.89 9.26 -10.99
CA GLY A 171 -15.93 10.02 -9.73
C GLY A 171 -14.56 10.45 -9.20
N THR A 172 -13.47 9.99 -9.83
CA THR A 172 -12.10 10.36 -9.41
C THR A 172 -11.88 11.85 -9.68
N ALA A 173 -11.39 12.58 -8.68
CA ALA A 173 -11.08 14.01 -8.78
C ALA A 173 -12.25 14.87 -9.33
N GLY A 174 -13.50 14.51 -9.02
CA GLY A 174 -14.69 15.25 -9.48
C GLY A 174 -15.10 14.96 -10.93
N SER A 175 -14.47 13.99 -11.60
CA SER A 175 -14.96 13.47 -12.88
C SER A 175 -16.37 12.88 -12.74
N PRO A 176 -17.14 12.79 -13.84
CA PRO A 176 -18.40 12.05 -13.82
C PRO A 176 -18.22 10.61 -13.32
N ASP A 177 -19.26 10.08 -12.68
CA ASP A 177 -19.33 8.69 -12.23
C ASP A 177 -19.54 7.70 -13.39
N TRP A 178 -19.75 8.20 -14.60
CA TRP A 178 -19.91 7.41 -15.82
C TRP A 178 -18.94 7.83 -16.93
N LEU A 179 -18.75 6.95 -17.92
CA LEU A 179 -18.08 7.25 -19.17
C LEU A 179 -18.80 6.61 -20.34
N ALA A 180 -18.88 7.32 -21.47
CA ALA A 180 -19.32 6.77 -22.73
C ALA A 180 -18.24 5.85 -23.31
N TRP A 181 -18.65 4.65 -23.70
CA TRP A 181 -17.76 3.60 -24.16
C TRP A 181 -18.20 3.12 -25.54
N ASN A 182 -17.24 3.01 -26.45
CA ASN A 182 -17.46 2.64 -27.85
C ASN A 182 -17.35 1.12 -28.10
N GLY A 183 -17.33 0.31 -27.03
CA GLY A 183 -17.19 -1.14 -27.11
C GLY A 183 -15.76 -1.64 -27.38
N MET A 184 -14.80 -0.75 -27.68
CA MET A 184 -13.40 -1.14 -27.87
C MET A 184 -12.74 -1.46 -26.54
N MET A 185 -11.77 -2.37 -26.55
CA MET A 185 -11.03 -2.75 -25.34
C MET A 185 -10.47 -1.52 -24.60
N PHE A 186 -10.91 -1.35 -23.36
CA PHE A 186 -10.59 -0.19 -22.52
C PHE A 186 -10.01 -0.65 -21.18
N HIS A 187 -8.77 -0.27 -20.88
CA HIS A 187 -8.09 -0.57 -19.63
C HIS A 187 -7.99 0.67 -18.75
N PRO A 188 -8.86 0.84 -17.74
CA PRO A 188 -8.63 1.85 -16.73
C PRO A 188 -7.37 1.50 -15.95
N ALA A 189 -6.57 2.52 -15.64
CA ALA A 189 -5.63 2.41 -14.55
C ALA A 189 -6.36 2.66 -13.23
N VAL A 190 -6.12 1.81 -12.25
CA VAL A 190 -6.74 1.89 -10.92
C VAL A 190 -5.63 2.10 -9.91
N THR A 191 -5.86 2.96 -8.92
CA THR A 191 -4.88 3.29 -7.88
C THR A 191 -5.50 3.25 -6.49
N ALA A 192 -4.68 3.02 -5.47
CA ALA A 192 -5.03 3.17 -4.07
C ALA A 192 -3.78 3.44 -3.21
N PRO A 193 -3.92 3.97 -1.98
CA PRO A 193 -2.83 3.99 -1.02
C PRO A 193 -2.26 2.57 -0.80
N PRO A 194 -0.93 2.39 -0.72
CA PRO A 194 -0.33 1.08 -0.43
C PRO A 194 -0.79 0.50 0.91
N GLY A 195 -0.96 -0.82 0.97
CA GLY A 195 -1.42 -1.49 2.18
C GLY A 195 -1.85 -2.94 1.95
N THR A 196 -2.41 -3.58 2.97
CA THR A 196 -2.87 -4.98 2.92
C THR A 196 -4.37 -5.12 2.71
N ASN A 197 -5.06 -4.03 2.37
CA ASN A 197 -6.52 -3.98 2.26
C ASN A 197 -7.01 -4.66 0.97
N GLY A 198 -8.23 -5.18 1.02
CA GLY A 198 -9.02 -5.49 -0.18
C GLY A 198 -9.88 -4.29 -0.55
N TYR A 199 -10.09 -4.08 -1.84
CA TYR A 199 -11.02 -3.07 -2.34
C TYR A 199 -12.10 -3.69 -3.20
N GLU A 200 -13.27 -3.07 -3.20
CA GLU A 200 -14.37 -3.39 -4.10
C GLU A 200 -15.03 -2.11 -4.61
N ALA A 201 -15.52 -2.15 -5.84
CA ALA A 201 -16.33 -1.08 -6.41
C ALA A 201 -17.45 -1.69 -7.25
N THR A 202 -18.65 -1.15 -7.10
CA THR A 202 -19.84 -1.59 -7.82
C THR A 202 -20.02 -0.75 -9.05
N PHE A 203 -20.25 -1.41 -10.18
CA PHE A 203 -20.45 -0.81 -11.49
C PHE A 203 -21.74 -1.33 -12.11
N GLU A 204 -22.17 -0.65 -13.15
CA GLU A 204 -23.11 -1.16 -14.14
C GLU A 204 -22.73 -0.63 -15.53
N ALA A 205 -23.25 -1.27 -16.57
CA ALA A 205 -23.27 -0.71 -17.91
C ALA A 205 -24.71 -0.65 -18.41
N TYR A 206 -25.05 0.41 -19.15
CA TYR A 206 -26.39 0.62 -19.70
C TYR A 206 -26.33 1.30 -21.07
N LEU A 207 -27.41 1.22 -21.83
CA LEU A 207 -27.54 1.99 -23.06
C LEU A 207 -28.01 3.41 -22.76
N ALA A 208 -27.43 4.37 -23.46
CA ALA A 208 -27.85 5.76 -23.46
C ALA A 208 -28.09 6.21 -24.90
N ASN A 209 -28.92 7.24 -25.08
CA ASN A 209 -29.13 7.87 -26.37
C ASN A 209 -27.82 8.55 -26.80
N ALA A 210 -27.31 8.22 -27.97
CA ALA A 210 -26.01 8.69 -28.45
C ALA A 210 -25.96 10.21 -28.69
N THR A 211 -27.12 10.86 -28.86
CA THR A 211 -27.24 12.30 -29.09
C THR A 211 -27.49 13.07 -27.79
N THR A 212 -28.40 12.60 -26.93
CA THR A 212 -28.81 13.33 -25.72
C THR A 212 -28.05 12.90 -24.46
N GLY A 213 -27.44 11.71 -24.46
CA GLY A 213 -26.82 11.11 -23.28
C GLY A 213 -27.82 10.57 -22.26
N GLU A 214 -29.12 10.63 -22.53
CA GLU A 214 -30.16 10.14 -21.64
C GLU A 214 -30.13 8.61 -21.54
N ILE A 215 -30.27 8.09 -20.33
CA ILE A 215 -30.30 6.65 -20.05
C ILE A 215 -31.55 6.03 -20.71
N LEU A 216 -31.39 4.89 -21.40
CA LEU A 216 -32.51 4.07 -21.86
C LEU A 216 -32.94 3.12 -20.71
N PRO A 217 -34.14 3.29 -20.13
CA PRO A 217 -34.58 2.47 -19.01
C PRO A 217 -34.63 0.98 -19.35
N GLY A 218 -34.27 0.12 -18.39
CA GLY A 218 -34.34 -1.33 -18.54
C GLY A 218 -33.21 -1.98 -19.35
N THR A 219 -32.22 -1.21 -19.80
CA THR A 219 -31.10 -1.72 -20.65
C THR A 219 -29.84 -2.08 -19.86
N SER A 220 -29.84 -1.91 -18.54
CA SER A 220 -28.66 -2.09 -17.68
C SER A 220 -28.26 -3.55 -17.51
N THR A 221 -26.97 -3.81 -17.30
CA THR A 221 -26.42 -5.09 -16.82
C THR A 221 -26.89 -5.48 -15.42
N GLY A 222 -27.48 -4.53 -14.68
CA GLY A 222 -27.53 -4.59 -13.22
C GLY A 222 -26.13 -4.41 -12.61
N PRO A 223 -26.05 -4.39 -11.27
CA PRO A 223 -24.78 -4.16 -10.58
C PRO A 223 -23.83 -5.35 -10.72
N PHE A 224 -22.56 -5.07 -11.03
CA PHE A 224 -21.46 -6.01 -10.96
C PHE A 224 -20.30 -5.43 -10.17
N ILE A 225 -19.48 -6.28 -9.56
CA ILE A 225 -18.46 -5.86 -8.59
C ILE A 225 -17.07 -6.18 -9.11
N LEU A 226 -16.23 -5.15 -9.22
CA LEU A 226 -14.80 -5.31 -9.42
C LEU A 226 -14.11 -5.37 -8.05
N ARG A 227 -13.12 -6.26 -7.92
CA ARG A 227 -12.39 -6.50 -6.66
C ARG A 227 -10.89 -6.37 -6.88
N TRP A 228 -10.19 -5.91 -5.85
CA TRP A 228 -8.73 -5.83 -5.84
C TRP A 228 -8.17 -6.32 -4.51
N THR A 229 -6.98 -6.91 -4.58
CA THR A 229 -6.07 -7.00 -3.42
C THR A 229 -5.04 -5.87 -3.50
N ASN A 230 -4.35 -5.58 -2.41
CA ASN A 230 -3.32 -4.55 -2.37
C ASN A 230 -2.04 -5.07 -1.69
N VAL A 231 -0.91 -4.42 -1.96
CA VAL A 231 0.40 -4.73 -1.37
C VAL A 231 0.95 -3.50 -0.64
N PRO A 232 1.49 -3.65 0.58
CA PRO A 232 2.22 -2.58 1.23
C PRO A 232 3.52 -2.29 0.46
N ASP A 233 3.92 -1.02 0.40
CA ASP A 233 5.13 -0.60 -0.32
C ASP A 233 6.42 -0.80 0.46
N GLY A 234 6.33 -1.13 1.76
CA GLY A 234 7.48 -1.30 2.64
C GLY A 234 8.22 -0.01 2.98
N ARG A 235 7.65 1.18 2.67
CA ARG A 235 8.26 2.46 3.06
C ARG A 235 8.27 2.56 4.59
N PRO A 236 9.39 2.96 5.21
CA PRO A 236 9.42 3.17 6.66
C PRO A 236 8.50 4.33 7.02
N SER A 237 7.71 4.17 8.08
CA SER A 237 7.00 5.28 8.70
C SER A 237 7.97 6.06 9.58
N LEU A 238 8.14 7.35 9.31
CA LEU A 238 8.81 8.25 10.25
C LEU A 238 7.86 8.54 11.42
N ASP A 239 8.29 8.20 12.61
CA ASP A 239 7.61 8.55 13.86
C ASP A 239 8.51 9.51 14.66
N ILE A 240 7.95 10.67 15.03
CA ILE A 240 8.66 11.67 15.83
C ILE A 240 7.92 11.78 17.16
N ARG A 241 8.62 11.44 18.25
CA ARG A 241 8.10 11.57 19.61
C ARG A 241 8.99 12.48 20.41
N ARG A 242 8.37 13.30 21.27
CA ARG A 242 9.09 14.01 22.33
C ARG A 242 9.20 13.08 23.53
N VAL A 243 10.40 12.93 24.05
CA VAL A 243 10.66 12.18 25.29
C VAL A 243 11.53 13.01 26.23
N ILE A 244 11.36 12.81 27.53
CA ILE A 244 12.23 13.35 28.58
C ILE A 244 13.21 12.23 28.96
N GLN A 245 14.50 12.49 28.80
CA GLN A 245 15.56 11.59 29.26
C GLN A 245 16.00 12.01 30.67
N ILE A 246 15.86 11.11 31.64
CA ILE A 246 16.39 11.26 33.00
C ILE A 246 17.52 10.26 33.16
N SER A 247 18.68 10.70 33.66
CA SER A 247 19.85 9.83 33.80
C SER A 247 20.64 10.09 35.07
N TRP A 248 21.22 9.02 35.63
CA TRP A 248 22.09 9.07 36.81
C TRP A 248 23.20 8.02 36.70
N SER A 249 24.24 8.13 37.54
CA SER A 249 25.41 7.24 37.43
C SER A 249 25.05 5.77 37.60
N ALA A 250 25.54 4.89 36.71
CA ALA A 250 25.32 3.45 36.83
C ALA A 250 25.99 2.83 38.06
N SER A 251 27.04 3.48 38.59
CA SER A 251 27.72 3.07 39.83
C SER A 251 26.86 3.26 41.08
N SER A 252 25.77 4.03 41.01
CA SER A 252 24.87 4.28 42.13
C SER A 252 23.87 3.13 42.28
N GLN A 253 24.28 2.06 42.96
CA GLN A 253 23.39 0.94 43.31
C GLN A 253 22.47 1.29 44.48
N GLY A 254 21.31 0.63 44.57
CA GLY A 254 20.38 0.80 45.69
C GLY A 254 19.62 2.13 45.66
N TRP A 255 19.42 2.72 44.48
CA TRP A 255 18.60 3.92 44.29
C TRP A 255 17.41 3.60 43.37
N THR A 256 16.28 4.24 43.63
CA THR A 256 15.10 4.21 42.77
C THR A 256 14.74 5.62 42.33
N LEU A 257 14.24 5.75 41.10
CA LEU A 257 13.70 7.01 40.58
C LEU A 257 12.24 7.13 41.02
N GLU A 258 11.90 8.25 41.66
CA GLU A 258 10.54 8.58 42.06
C GLU A 258 10.02 9.81 41.30
N GLN A 259 8.69 9.96 41.25
CA GLN A 259 7.97 11.08 40.67
C GLN A 259 6.83 11.58 41.55
N THR A 260 6.43 12.84 41.35
CA THR A 260 5.25 13.48 41.96
C THR A 260 4.71 14.60 41.06
N ASP A 261 3.43 14.93 41.21
CA ASP A 261 2.78 16.10 40.59
C ASP A 261 2.97 17.39 41.42
N ASP A 262 3.31 17.25 42.69
CA ASP A 262 3.48 18.36 43.64
C ASP A 262 4.80 18.20 44.39
N LEU A 263 5.69 19.19 44.25
CA LEU A 263 6.99 19.23 44.91
C LEU A 263 6.87 19.27 46.45
N GLY A 264 5.76 19.81 46.98
CA GLY A 264 5.46 19.84 48.42
C GLY A 264 4.89 18.53 48.96
N SER A 265 4.52 17.58 48.09
CA SER A 265 3.92 16.31 48.51
C SER A 265 4.94 15.43 49.24
N PRO A 266 4.57 14.82 50.38
CA PRO A 266 5.38 13.76 51.01
C PRO A 266 5.27 12.43 50.25
N SER A 267 4.25 12.27 49.40
CA SER A 267 3.89 11.02 48.72
C SER A 267 4.47 10.97 47.31
N TRP A 268 5.74 10.58 47.21
CA TRP A 268 6.41 10.31 45.95
C TRP A 268 6.21 8.83 45.57
N GLN A 269 5.98 8.57 44.29
CA GLN A 269 5.78 7.21 43.78
C GLN A 269 6.95 6.80 42.89
N PRO A 270 7.35 5.52 42.86
CA PRO A 270 8.33 5.04 41.89
C PRO A 270 7.91 5.35 40.46
N VAL A 271 8.88 5.62 39.59
CA VAL A 271 8.66 5.66 38.15
C VAL A 271 8.57 4.22 37.65
N GLU A 272 7.44 3.84 37.05
CA GLU A 272 7.17 2.47 36.56
C GLU A 272 7.86 2.14 35.21
N VAL A 273 8.92 2.88 34.88
CA VAL A 273 9.72 2.63 33.68
C VAL A 273 11.05 2.05 34.12
N GLU A 274 11.35 0.85 33.63
CA GLU A 274 12.59 0.15 33.96
C GLU A 274 13.81 0.95 33.43
N PRO A 275 14.78 1.30 34.31
CA PRO A 275 15.98 1.99 33.86
C PRO A 275 16.86 1.06 33.02
N LEU A 276 17.38 1.56 31.91
CA LEU A 276 18.37 0.89 31.07
C LEU A 276 19.76 1.51 31.26
N VAL A 277 20.83 0.74 31.09
CA VAL A 277 22.19 1.29 31.12
C VAL A 277 22.57 1.79 29.73
N TRP A 278 22.85 3.09 29.61
CA TRP A 278 23.34 3.73 28.38
C TRP A 278 24.53 4.62 28.71
N ASN A 279 25.68 4.39 28.05
CA ASN A 279 26.90 5.20 28.22
C ASN A 279 27.38 5.29 29.68
N GLY A 280 27.21 4.20 30.45
CA GLY A 280 27.61 4.16 31.87
C GLY A 280 26.66 4.89 32.82
N GLN A 281 25.46 5.25 32.36
CA GLN A 281 24.40 5.84 33.17
C GLN A 281 23.18 4.95 33.18
N TRP A 282 22.47 4.90 34.30
CA TRP A 282 21.07 4.48 34.29
C TRP A 282 20.26 5.57 33.60
N THR A 283 19.38 5.17 32.69
CA THR A 283 18.58 6.07 31.87
C THR A 283 17.14 5.60 31.84
N VAL A 284 16.21 6.55 31.98
CA VAL A 284 14.78 6.34 31.80
C VAL A 284 14.29 7.33 30.73
N LEU A 285 13.47 6.83 29.79
CA LEU A 285 12.78 7.64 28.79
C LEU A 285 11.31 7.77 29.16
N ILE A 286 10.84 8.99 29.40
CA ILE A 286 9.48 9.28 29.86
C ILE A 286 8.76 10.10 28.80
N GLU A 287 7.52 9.76 28.47
CA GLU A 287 6.68 10.61 27.62
C GLU A 287 6.26 11.87 28.41
N PRO A 288 6.44 13.07 27.84
CA PRO A 288 6.04 14.31 28.51
C PRO A 288 4.53 14.33 28.73
N GLN A 289 4.11 14.52 29.97
CA GLN A 289 2.70 14.70 30.32
C GLN A 289 2.29 16.17 30.21
N SER A 290 0.98 16.43 30.12
CA SER A 290 0.43 17.80 30.04
C SER A 290 0.55 18.58 31.36
N GLN A 291 0.84 17.89 32.47
CA GLN A 291 1.09 18.48 33.78
C GLN A 291 2.57 18.38 34.15
N HIS A 292 3.03 19.30 34.98
CA HIS A 292 4.41 19.28 35.46
C HIS A 292 4.62 18.06 36.36
N LYS A 293 5.67 17.30 36.09
CA LYS A 293 6.16 16.21 36.95
C LYS A 293 7.50 16.61 37.54
N PHE A 294 7.69 16.28 38.81
CA PHE A 294 8.96 16.43 39.51
C PHE A 294 9.57 15.05 39.73
N TYR A 295 10.90 14.96 39.69
CA TYR A 295 11.64 13.71 39.79
C TYR A 295 12.76 13.80 40.80
N ARG A 296 13.03 12.70 41.51
CA ARG A 296 14.16 12.58 42.43
C ARG A 296 14.67 11.15 42.52
N LEU A 297 15.90 10.99 43.00
CA LEU A 297 16.44 9.68 43.39
C LEU A 297 16.22 9.47 44.88
N ARG A 298 15.82 8.25 45.26
CA ARG A 298 15.68 7.82 46.66
C ARG A 298 16.46 6.53 46.93
N PRO A 299 17.19 6.42 48.06
CA PRO A 299 17.79 5.15 48.45
C PRO A 299 16.71 4.08 48.71
N ILE A 300 16.91 2.88 48.22
CA ILE A 300 16.08 1.71 48.53
C ILE A 300 16.45 1.28 49.96
N GLN A 301 15.53 1.42 50.91
CA GLN A 301 15.74 0.89 52.24
C GLN A 301 15.71 -0.65 52.17
N PRO A 302 16.63 -1.35 52.86
CA PRO A 302 16.54 -2.79 53.00
C PRO A 302 15.20 -3.15 53.65
N ALA A 303 14.53 -4.20 53.17
CA ALA A 303 13.39 -4.76 53.88
C ALA A 303 13.84 -5.13 55.31
N GLN A 304 13.15 -4.59 56.32
CA GLN A 304 13.34 -4.95 57.72
C GLN A 304 12.67 -6.30 58.02
#